data_AF-A0A967T2V7-F1
#
_entry.id   AF-A0A967T2V7-F1
#
_cell.length_a   1.000
_cell.length_b   1.000
_cell.length_c   1.000
_cell.angle_alpha   90.00
_cell.angle_beta   90.00
_cell.angle_gamma   90.00
#
_symmetry.space_group_name_H-M   'P 1'
#
loop_
_entity.id
_entity.type
_entity.pdbx_description
1 polymer ?
#
loop_
_entity_poly.entity_id
_entity_poly.type
_entity_poly.pdbx_seq_one_letter_code
_entity_poly.pdbx_strand_id
1 'polypeptide(L)' 'QAEDQELQIATTRPEYIPACVAVGINPKDDRYKGLIGKKAKVPLTGDEVSIIADEEVDVEF' A
#
# COMPACT_ATOMS: atom_id res chain seq x y z
N GLN A 1 -5.45 -4.10 -21.77
CA GLN A 1 -4.22 -4.33 -21.00
C GLN A 1 -4.46 -3.66 -19.66
N ALA A 2 -4.53 -4.41 -18.56
CA ALA A 2 -4.55 -3.81 -17.24
C ALA A 2 -3.08 -3.60 -16.86
N GLU A 3 -2.63 -2.35 -16.79
CA GLU A 3 -1.34 -2.03 -16.18
C GLU A 3 -1.45 -2.44 -14.71
N ASP A 4 -0.87 -3.59 -14.36
CA ASP A 4 -0.71 -4.03 -12.98
C ASP A 4 0.35 -3.12 -12.35
N GLN A 5 -0.10 -2.07 -11.67
CA GLN A 5 0.78 -1.10 -11.05
C GLN A 5 1.36 -1.74 -9.79
N GLU A 6 2.55 -2.31 -9.90
CA GLU A 6 3.23 -3.04 -8.82
C GLU A 6 3.58 -2.07 -7.67
N LEU A 7 2.90 -2.22 -6.53
CA LEU A 7 3.24 -1.50 -5.29
C LEU A 7 4.24 -2.33 -4.50
N GLN A 8 5.50 -1.89 -4.46
CA GLN A 8 6.50 -2.51 -3.58
C GLN A 8 6.25 -2.10 -2.13
N ILE A 9 5.90 -3.08 -1.30
CA ILE A 9 5.70 -2.89 0.14
C ILE A 9 6.88 -3.55 0.87
N ALA A 10 7.72 -2.75 1.52
CA ALA A 10 8.72 -3.23 2.45
C ALA A 10 8.10 -3.27 3.86
N THR A 11 7.89 -4.46 4.41
CA THR A 11 7.41 -4.63 5.79
C THR A 11 8.36 -5.50 6.60
N THR A 12 8.65 -5.06 7.81
CA THR A 12 9.43 -5.85 8.79
C THR A 12 8.58 -6.92 9.47
N ARG A 13 7.26 -6.87 9.33
CA ARG A 13 6.33 -7.86 9.88
C ARG A 13 5.45 -8.48 8.79
N PRO A 14 6.02 -9.37 7.96
CA PRO A 14 5.28 -10.01 6.87
C PRO A 14 4.10 -10.87 7.37
N GLU A 15 4.14 -11.28 8.63
CA GLU A 15 3.07 -12.02 9.32
C GLU A 15 1.74 -11.24 9.45
N TYR A 16 1.76 -9.90 9.38
CA TYR A 16 0.54 -9.08 9.43
C TYR A 16 -0.06 -8.77 8.05
N ILE A 17 0.59 -9.16 6.96
CA ILE A 17 0.06 -8.96 5.60
C ILE A 17 -1.38 -9.51 5.43
N PRO A 18 -1.74 -10.72 5.91
CA PRO A 18 -3.11 -11.23 5.76
C PRO A 18 -4.13 -10.52 6.66
N ALA A 19 -3.68 -9.81 7.70
CA ALA A 19 -4.54 -9.01 8.58
C ALA A 19 -4.56 -7.52 8.18
N CYS A 20 -3.93 -7.16 7.07
CA CYS A 20 -3.88 -5.81 6.57
C CYS A 20 -5.27 -5.39 6.07
N VAL A 21 -5.78 -4.26 6.58
CA VAL A 21 -7.09 -3.69 6.22
C VAL A 21 -6.97 -2.45 5.33
N ALA A 22 -5.82 -1.76 5.40
CA ALA A 22 -5.51 -0.58 4.61
C ALA A 22 -4.00 -0.42 4.44
N VAL A 23 -3.59 0.21 3.35
CA VAL A 23 -2.19 0.57 3.08
C VAL A 23 -2.04 2.07 3.27
N GLY A 24 -1.19 2.48 4.20
CA GLY A 24 -0.83 3.88 4.41
C GLY A 24 0.26 4.31 3.43
N ILE A 25 0.06 5.44 2.76
CA ILE A 25 1.06 6.09 1.91
C ILE A 25 1.29 7.49 2.42
N ASN A 26 2.55 7.91 2.50
CA ASN A 26 2.84 9.27 2.89
C ASN A 26 2.38 10.26 1.79
N PRO A 27 1.58 11.29 2.12
CA PRO A 27 1.15 12.29 1.15
C PRO A 27 2.30 13.17 0.60
N LYS A 28 3.47 13.15 1.24
CA LYS A 28 4.70 13.80 0.79
C LYS A 28 5.51 12.93 -0.18
N ASP A 29 5.19 11.63 -0.30
CA ASP A 29 5.83 10.75 -1.27
C ASP A 29 5.20 10.90 -2.66
N ASP A 30 5.85 11.67 -3.54
CA ASP A 30 5.33 11.96 -4.88
C ASP A 30 5.25 10.71 -5.77
N ARG A 31 5.97 9.62 -5.45
CA ARG A 31 5.96 8.37 -6.25
C ARG A 31 4.62 7.67 -6.12
N TYR A 32 4.05 7.65 -4.92
CA TYR A 32 2.85 6.88 -4.62
C TYR A 32 1.62 7.72 -4.24
N LYS A 33 1.75 9.04 -4.13
CA LYS A 33 0.63 9.97 -3.85
C LYS A 33 -0.58 9.81 -4.78
N GLY A 34 -0.36 9.45 -6.05
CA GLY A 34 -1.43 9.20 -7.03
C GLY A 34 -2.24 7.92 -6.78
N LEU A 35 -1.81 7.08 -5.83
CA LEU A 35 -2.49 5.85 -5.44
C LEU A 35 -3.40 6.04 -4.22
N ILE A 36 -3.29 7.17 -3.51
CA ILE A 36 -4.14 7.51 -2.36
C ILE A 36 -5.61 7.50 -2.81
N GLY A 37 -6.45 6.72 -2.12
CA GLY A 37 -7.86 6.51 -2.44
C GLY A 37 -8.13 5.40 -3.46
N LYS A 38 -7.11 4.76 -4.02
CA LYS A 38 -7.27 3.52 -4.79
C LYS A 38 -7.35 2.30 -3.85
N LYS A 39 -7.58 1.12 -4.45
CA LYS A 39 -7.52 -0.16 -3.76
C LYS A 39 -6.30 -0.95 -4.22
N ALA A 40 -5.61 -1.58 -3.29
CA ALA A 40 -4.56 -2.55 -3.56
C ALA A 40 -5.08 -3.95 -3.27
N LYS A 41 -4.66 -4.94 -4.06
CA LYS A 41 -5.00 -6.33 -3.83
C LYS A 41 -3.88 -7.01 -3.06
N VAL A 42 -4.20 -7.66 -1.95
CA VAL A 42 -3.24 -8.42 -1.15
C VAL A 42 -2.90 -9.72 -1.89
N PRO A 43 -1.62 -10.01 -2.17
CA PRO A 43 -1.26 -11.20 -2.93
C PRO A 43 -1.49 -12.51 -2.15
N LEU A 44 -1.45 -12.48 -0.81
CA LEU A 44 -1.66 -13.66 0.03
C LEU A 44 -3.14 -14.05 0.19
N THR A 45 -4.02 -13.10 0.46
CA THR A 45 -5.44 -13.37 0.73
C THR A 45 -6.33 -13.11 -0.47
N GLY A 46 -5.88 -12.29 -1.43
CA GLY A 46 -6.68 -11.83 -2.55
C GLY A 46 -7.69 -10.73 -2.18
N ASP A 47 -7.70 -10.28 -0.92
CA ASP A 47 -8.54 -9.18 -0.44
C ASP A 47 -8.10 -7.83 -1.02
N GLU A 48 -9.07 -6.95 -1.22
CA GLU A 48 -8.83 -5.57 -1.61
C GLU A 48 -8.76 -4.68 -0.38
N VAL A 49 -7.61 -4.06 -0.15
CA VAL A 49 -7.38 -3.10 0.93
C VAL A 49 -7.38 -1.68 0.38
N SER A 50 -7.89 -0.74 1.15
CA SER A 50 -7.95 0.67 0.73
C SER A 50 -6.63 1.36 0.97
N ILE A 51 -6.21 2.21 0.05
CA ILE A 51 -5.00 3.01 0.20
C ILE A 51 -5.37 4.35 0.82
N ILE A 52 -4.82 4.64 2.00
CA ILE A 52 -5.07 5.87 2.76
C ILE A 52 -3.79 6.72 2.84
N ALA A 53 -3.97 8.03 2.96
CA ALA A 53 -2.85 8.93 3.23
C ALA A 53 -2.52 8.88 4.71
N ASP A 54 -1.27 8.59 5.05
CA ASP A 54 -0.82 8.52 6.44
C ASP A 54 0.58 9.14 6.56
N GLU A 55 0.72 10.17 7.39
CA GLU A 55 1.97 10.90 7.56
C GLU A 55 2.96 10.22 8.51
N GLU A 56 2.53 9.20 9.28
CA GLU A 56 3.41 8.37 10.11
C GLU A 56 4.22 7.36 9.27
N VAL A 57 3.88 7.20 7.98
CA VAL A 57 4.61 6.31 7.07
C VAL A 57 5.90 6.99 6.61
N ASP A 58 7.05 6.41 6.94
CA ASP A 58 8.35 6.87 6.44
C ASP A 58 8.50 6.60 4.93
N VAL A 59 8.95 7.63 4.20
CA VAL A 59 9.14 7.62 2.73
C VAL A 59 10.51 7.11 2.28
N GLU A 60 11.40 6.84 3.23
CA GLU A 60 12.80 6.47 2.97
C GLU A 60 13.02 4.96 2.77
N PHE A 61 11.96 4.13 2.81
CA PHE A 61 12.04 2.66 2.72
C PHE A 61 11.72 2.09 1.33
#